data_AF-A0A3P7J8U6-F1
#
_entry.id   AF-A0A3P7J8U6-F1
#
_cell.length_a   1.000
_cell.length_b   1.000
_cell.length_c   1.000
_cell.angle_alpha   90.00
_cell.angle_beta   90.00
_cell.angle_gamma   90.00
#
_symmetry.space_group_name_H-M   'P 1'
#
loop_
_entity.id
_entity.type
_entity.pdbx_description
1 polymer ?
#
loop_
_entity_poly.entity_id
_entity_poly.type
_entity_poly.pdbx_seq_one_letter_code
_entity_poly.pdbx_strand_id
1 'polypeptide(L)'
;MGTSELNILDFHCRRTVLTVAFVLSLPFYVSRIVITDSWLFHCSRFNFVVVKLSDVQFRVINAEDTMSVQNSLHQALGMNQYLTVAVSLPEDIKYMNFIFKIDNVSMRDLESKLGQDRIEFSSEVRLKMSLTDKFIEAFLDQAKKNPRYHSYVKEDLEPCLGCSEKLSNVKLWRKCDVLGVDGDENVPRSSCMPCQCRPMWCVSCMARIFLAKQDQSIPTRWLEGTCPCPTCRATFCVMDVALLSFYDEDNGV
;
A
#
# COMPACT_ATOMS: atom_id res chain seq x y z
N MET A 1 20.82 44.15 24.15
CA MET A 1 19.62 43.40 23.74
C MET A 1 19.89 42.85 22.38
N GLY A 2 20.09 41.54 22.30
CA GLY A 2 20.66 40.87 21.14
C GLY A 2 19.65 40.49 20.08
N THR A 3 20.20 40.20 18.89
CA THR A 3 19.72 39.15 17.99
C THR A 3 20.96 38.60 17.28
N SER A 4 21.47 37.47 17.78
CA SER A 4 22.56 36.71 17.17
C SER A 4 21.97 35.62 16.28
N GLU A 5 22.16 35.82 14.97
CA GLU A 5 22.41 34.82 13.92
C GLU A 5 21.99 33.36 14.22
N LEU A 6 20.84 32.97 13.69
CA LEU A 6 20.47 31.57 13.47
C LEU A 6 21.19 31.08 12.21
N ASN A 7 22.37 30.50 12.39
CA ASN A 7 23.09 29.75 11.36
C ASN A 7 22.31 28.47 10.99
N ILE A 8 21.37 28.60 10.06
CA ILE A 8 20.76 27.47 9.36
C ILE A 8 21.69 27.12 8.20
N LEU A 9 22.41 26.00 8.34
CA LEU A 9 23.08 25.36 7.21
C LEU A 9 22.01 24.70 6.34
N ASP A 10 21.55 25.45 5.34
CA ASP A 10 20.63 24.98 4.31
C ASP A 10 21.44 24.26 3.21
N PHE A 11 21.51 22.93 3.28
CA PHE A 11 22.19 22.13 2.26
C PHE A 11 21.21 21.82 1.13
N HIS A 12 21.13 22.73 0.16
CA HIS A 12 20.45 22.50 -1.11
C HIS A 12 21.21 21.43 -1.93
N CYS A 13 20.77 20.17 -1.85
CA CYS A 13 21.20 19.14 -2.80
C CYS A 13 20.55 19.41 -4.16
N ARG A 14 21.25 20.16 -5.02
CA ARG A 14 20.79 20.66 -6.34
C ARG A 14 20.72 19.59 -7.45
N ARG A 15 20.58 18.31 -7.13
CA ARG A 15 20.29 17.27 -8.12
C ARG A 15 19.18 16.39 -7.60
N THR A 16 18.06 16.40 -8.33
CA THR A 16 16.85 15.62 -8.11
C THR A 16 17.20 14.13 -8.06
N VAL A 17 17.46 13.62 -6.86
CA VAL A 17 17.62 12.20 -6.55
C VAL A 17 16.69 11.96 -5.37
N LEU A 18 15.84 10.94 -5.48
CA LEU A 18 14.65 10.69 -4.67
C LEU A 18 14.94 10.64 -3.16
N THR A 19 14.93 11.79 -2.49
CA THR A 19 15.05 11.91 -1.04
C THR A 19 13.74 11.50 -0.36
N VAL A 20 13.69 10.33 0.28
CA VAL A 20 12.65 10.06 1.28
C VAL A 20 13.11 10.67 2.59
N ALA A 21 12.49 11.78 2.99
CA ALA A 21 12.72 12.40 4.28
C ALA A 21 11.61 11.94 5.25
N PHE A 22 11.96 11.11 6.23
CA PHE A 22 11.04 10.79 7.33
C PHE A 22 11.13 11.90 8.38
N VAL A 23 10.06 12.69 8.52
CA VAL A 23 9.92 13.69 9.58
C VAL A 23 9.06 13.09 10.68
N LEU A 24 9.70 12.62 11.75
CA LEU A 24 8.99 12.11 12.94
C LEU A 24 8.64 13.29 13.85
N SER A 25 7.35 13.61 13.97
CA SER A 25 6.85 14.74 14.75
C SER A 25 6.43 14.34 16.18
N LEU A 26 7.26 14.67 17.17
CA LEU A 26 6.85 14.96 18.55
C LEU A 26 7.65 16.18 19.07
N PRO A 27 7.08 17.05 19.94
CA PRO A 27 7.45 18.47 20.00
C PRO A 27 8.82 18.81 20.61
N PHE A 28 9.60 17.83 21.07
CA PHE A 28 10.90 18.09 21.73
C PHE A 28 12.03 17.10 21.38
N TYR A 29 11.80 16.12 20.50
CA TYR A 29 12.79 15.10 20.11
C TYR A 29 12.58 14.71 18.64
N VAL A 30 13.15 15.48 17.71
CA VAL A 30 13.11 15.15 16.28
C VAL A 30 14.44 14.52 15.90
N SER A 31 14.49 13.19 15.83
CA SER A 31 15.51 12.52 15.03
C SER A 31 15.03 12.45 13.57
N ARG A 32 15.93 12.70 12.63
CA ARG A 32 15.69 12.60 11.19
C ARG A 32 16.61 11.56 10.60
N ILE A 33 16.03 10.67 9.80
CA ILE A 33 16.77 9.69 9.02
C ILE A 33 16.55 10.04 7.55
N VAL A 34 17.64 10.16 6.81
CA VAL A 34 17.63 10.34 5.36
C VAL A 34 18.44 9.22 4.75
N ILE A 35 17.81 8.46 3.86
CA ILE A 35 18.45 7.36 3.13
C ILE A 35 18.48 7.76 1.66
N THR A 36 19.67 7.70 1.09
CA THR A 36 19.94 7.90 -0.34
C THR A 36 20.42 6.58 -0.94
N ASP A 37 20.67 6.54 -2.24
CA ASP A 37 21.12 5.32 -2.94
C ASP A 37 22.43 4.73 -2.38
N SER A 38 23.30 5.57 -1.79
CA SER A 38 24.63 5.14 -1.31
C SER A 38 24.94 5.51 0.13
N TRP A 39 24.14 6.36 0.77
CA TRP A 39 24.44 6.93 2.09
C TRP A 39 23.22 6.95 3.00
N LEU A 40 23.46 6.71 4.28
CA LEU A 40 22.53 6.92 5.38
C LEU A 40 23.00 8.10 6.23
N PHE A 41 22.06 9.01 6.51
CA PHE A 41 22.24 10.13 7.41
C PHE A 41 21.26 9.98 8.57
N HIS A 42 21.78 9.92 9.79
CA HIS A 42 20.97 9.97 11.00
C HIS A 42 21.34 11.23 11.79
N CYS A 43 20.37 12.12 11.93
CA CYS A 43 20.51 13.36 12.68
C CYS A 43 19.62 13.27 13.92
N SER A 44 20.19 13.26 15.11
CA SER A 44 19.44 13.47 16.34
C SER A 44 19.89 14.75 17.03
N ARG A 45 19.38 14.97 18.24
CA ARG A 45 19.81 16.08 19.10
C ARG A 45 21.28 15.99 19.52
N PHE A 46 21.82 14.77 19.65
CA PHE A 46 23.14 14.54 20.27
C PHE A 46 24.14 13.85 19.36
N ASN A 47 23.69 13.28 18.25
CA ASN A 47 24.55 12.59 17.31
C ASN A 47 24.15 12.89 15.87
N PHE A 48 25.17 12.98 15.02
CA PHE A 48 25.05 13.08 13.58
C PHE A 48 25.92 11.99 12.99
N VAL A 49 25.29 11.02 12.34
CA VAL A 49 25.94 9.84 11.77
C VAL A 49 25.77 9.88 10.26
N VAL A 50 26.88 9.77 9.55
CA VAL A 50 26.90 9.63 8.10
C VAL A 50 27.71 8.39 7.78
N VAL A 51 27.08 7.43 7.11
CA VAL A 51 27.69 6.13 6.83
C VAL A 51 27.27 5.68 5.44
N LYS A 52 28.14 4.91 4.78
CA LYS A 52 27.77 4.27 3.52
C LYS A 52 26.67 3.26 3.76
N LEU A 53 25.64 3.30 2.94
CA LEU A 53 24.51 2.40 3.06
C LEU A 53 24.93 0.93 2.92
N SER A 54 25.96 0.64 2.12
CA SER A 54 26.54 -0.71 1.94
C SER A 54 27.00 -1.35 3.24
N ASP A 55 27.42 -0.54 4.22
CA ASP A 55 28.07 -0.99 5.46
C ASP A 55 27.07 -1.01 6.64
N VAL A 56 25.80 -0.67 6.38
CA VAL A 56 24.72 -0.67 7.36
C VAL A 56 23.86 -1.93 7.23
N GLN A 57 23.51 -2.52 8.37
CA GLN A 57 22.55 -3.61 8.44
C GLN A 57 21.25 -3.15 9.12
N PHE A 58 20.13 -3.42 8.48
CA PHE A 58 18.79 -3.14 9.02
C PHE A 58 18.20 -4.43 9.55
N ARG A 59 17.69 -4.41 10.78
CA ARG A 59 17.00 -5.56 11.37
C ARG A 59 15.68 -5.14 11.98
N VAL A 60 14.58 -5.75 11.53
CA VAL A 60 13.27 -5.56 12.15
C VAL A 60 13.17 -6.43 13.39
N ILE A 61 13.12 -5.80 14.56
CA ILE A 61 13.21 -6.48 15.86
C ILE A 61 11.86 -6.63 16.57
N ASN A 62 10.89 -5.76 16.27
CA ASN A 62 9.58 -5.80 16.90
C ASN A 62 8.50 -5.26 15.95
N ALA A 63 7.27 -5.72 16.14
CA ALA A 63 6.09 -5.20 15.47
C ALA A 63 4.98 -4.98 16.49
N GLU A 64 4.55 -3.74 16.64
CA GLU A 64 3.51 -3.31 17.57
C GLU A 64 2.26 -2.92 16.79
N ASP A 65 1.12 -3.51 17.16
CA ASP A 65 -0.18 -3.05 16.64
C ASP A 65 -0.61 -1.80 17.41
N THR A 66 -1.09 -0.79 16.69
CA THR A 66 -1.71 0.37 17.36
C THR A 66 -3.15 -0.02 17.71
N MET A 67 -3.37 -0.55 18.91
CA MET A 67 -4.70 -1.05 19.31
C MET A 67 -5.78 0.01 19.56
N SER A 68 -5.50 1.31 19.44
CA SER A 68 -6.52 2.33 19.75
C SER A 68 -6.12 3.75 19.34
N VAL A 69 -6.40 4.14 18.09
CA VAL A 69 -6.66 5.56 17.79
C VAL A 69 -7.89 5.64 16.90
N GLN A 70 -8.89 6.39 17.36
CA GLN A 70 -10.18 6.68 16.74
C GLN A 70 -10.07 7.46 15.41
N ASN A 71 -9.09 7.13 14.57
CA ASN A 71 -8.90 7.76 13.27
C ASN A 71 -9.22 6.73 12.18
N SER A 72 -10.48 6.68 11.79
CA SER A 72 -11.06 5.76 10.79
C SER A 72 -10.28 5.71 9.46
N LEU A 73 -9.54 6.77 9.13
CA LEU A 73 -8.63 6.85 7.99
C LEU A 73 -7.41 5.93 8.08
N HIS A 74 -6.78 5.81 9.25
CA HIS A 74 -5.59 4.95 9.43
C HIS A 74 -5.95 3.46 9.35
N GLN A 75 -7.14 3.10 9.83
CA GLN A 75 -7.68 1.75 9.74
C GLN A 75 -8.01 1.34 8.30
N ALA A 76 -8.53 2.27 7.49
CA ALA A 76 -8.86 2.06 6.07
C ALA A 76 -7.61 1.95 5.16
N LEU A 77 -6.51 2.59 5.55
CA LEU A 77 -5.24 2.63 4.79
C LEU A 77 -4.25 1.52 5.20
N GLY A 78 -4.60 0.66 6.16
CA GLY A 78 -3.72 -0.43 6.54
C GLY A 78 -2.56 -0.06 7.46
N MET A 79 -2.59 1.15 8.04
CA MET A 79 -1.53 1.72 8.88
C MET A 79 -1.59 1.23 10.34
N ASN A 80 -1.86 -0.07 10.54
CA ASN A 80 -2.20 -0.61 11.88
C ASN A 80 -1.02 -1.25 12.61
N GLN A 81 0.15 -1.30 11.99
CA GLN A 81 1.35 -1.93 12.54
C GLN A 81 2.54 -0.97 12.41
N TYR A 82 3.18 -0.69 13.54
CA TYR A 82 4.48 -0.03 13.60
C TYR A 82 5.55 -1.08 13.80
N LEU A 83 6.63 -0.96 13.04
CA LEU A 83 7.79 -1.83 13.07
C LEU A 83 8.92 -1.07 13.73
N THR A 84 9.62 -1.73 14.65
CA THR A 84 10.85 -1.21 15.24
C THR A 84 12.03 -1.80 14.47
N VAL A 85 12.80 -0.93 13.84
CA VAL A 85 13.96 -1.28 13.03
C VAL A 85 15.22 -0.88 13.78
N ALA A 86 16.10 -1.85 14.03
CA ALA A 86 17.43 -1.64 14.55
C ALA A 86 18.42 -1.44 13.39
N VAL A 87 19.22 -0.39 13.50
CA VAL A 87 20.26 -0.05 12.53
C VAL A 87 21.62 -0.36 13.17
N SER A 88 22.29 -1.37 12.62
CA SER A 88 23.65 -1.73 13.03
C SER A 88 24.65 -1.06 12.10
N LEU A 89 25.51 -0.25 12.70
CA LEU A 89 26.59 0.47 12.03
C LEU A 89 27.88 -0.37 12.04
N PRO A 90 28.88 0.00 11.22
CA PRO A 90 30.21 -0.59 11.22
C PRO A 90 30.88 -0.63 12.60
N GLU A 91 31.83 -1.55 12.77
CA GLU A 91 32.40 -1.91 14.08
C GLU A 91 33.12 -0.74 14.77
N ASP A 92 33.71 0.17 14.00
CA ASP A 92 34.36 1.40 14.47
C ASP A 92 33.40 2.41 15.09
N ILE A 93 32.13 2.39 14.70
CA ILE A 93 31.08 3.31 15.19
C ILE A 93 29.86 2.59 15.77
N LYS A 94 30.00 1.31 16.13
CA LYS A 94 28.91 0.47 16.65
C LYS A 94 28.21 1.03 17.90
N TYR A 95 28.91 1.83 18.70
CA TYR A 95 28.34 2.51 19.87
C TYR A 95 27.31 3.59 19.50
N MET A 96 27.23 3.99 18.23
CA MET A 96 26.22 4.91 17.69
C MET A 96 25.02 4.20 17.05
N ASN A 97 24.90 2.87 17.21
CA ASN A 97 23.72 2.13 16.76
C ASN A 97 22.44 2.76 17.30
N PHE A 98 21.39 2.74 16.50
CA PHE A 98 20.12 3.35 16.85
C PHE A 98 18.95 2.49 16.39
N ILE A 99 17.78 2.75 16.99
CA ILE A 99 16.52 2.14 16.59
C ILE A 99 15.55 3.23 16.16
N PHE A 100 14.68 2.93 15.21
CA PHE A 100 13.58 3.81 14.83
C PHE A 100 12.30 3.04 14.61
N LYS A 101 11.16 3.73 14.70
CA LYS A 101 9.85 3.18 14.38
C LYS A 101 9.40 3.66 13.01
N ILE A 102 8.83 2.75 12.23
CA ILE A 102 8.29 3.00 10.89
C ILE A 102 6.97 2.28 10.74
N ASP A 103 6.00 2.86 10.05
CA ASP A 103 4.74 2.16 9.76
C ASP A 103 4.93 1.09 8.67
N ASN A 104 3.99 0.15 8.60
CA ASN A 104 3.93 -0.92 7.59
C ASN A 104 4.13 -0.43 6.14
N VAL A 105 3.48 0.68 5.75
CA VAL A 105 3.49 1.16 4.37
C VAL A 105 4.87 1.70 4.03
N SER A 106 5.38 2.60 4.87
CA SER A 106 6.73 3.16 4.73
C SER A 106 7.83 2.08 4.79
N MET A 107 7.60 0.99 5.52
CA MET A 107 8.54 -0.14 5.56
C MET A 107 8.64 -0.86 4.22
N ARG A 108 7.52 -1.07 3.51
CA ARG A 108 7.56 -1.69 2.19
C ARG A 108 8.22 -0.78 1.16
N ASP A 109 8.00 0.52 1.26
CA ASP A 109 8.71 1.49 0.44
C ASP A 109 10.22 1.44 0.73
N LEU A 110 10.62 1.31 2.00
CA LEU A 110 12.02 1.14 2.39
C LEU A 110 12.61 -0.17 1.84
N GLU A 111 11.90 -1.29 1.96
CA GLU A 111 12.30 -2.59 1.41
C GLU A 111 12.46 -2.55 -0.10
N SER A 112 11.53 -1.90 -0.82
CA SER A 112 11.59 -1.75 -2.28
C SER A 112 12.83 -0.98 -2.74
N LYS A 113 13.32 -0.03 -1.93
CA LYS A 113 14.48 0.82 -2.24
C LYS A 113 15.81 0.19 -1.84
N LEU A 114 15.83 -0.51 -0.70
CA LEU A 114 17.05 -1.17 -0.21
C LEU A 114 17.27 -2.54 -0.86
N GLY A 115 16.22 -3.18 -1.36
CA GLY A 115 16.23 -4.57 -1.81
C GLY A 115 15.95 -5.55 -0.66
N GLN A 116 15.32 -6.67 -0.99
CA GLN A 116 14.85 -7.68 -0.02
C GLN A 116 15.98 -8.26 0.85
N ASP A 117 17.19 -8.37 0.32
CA ASP A 117 18.33 -8.98 1.02
C ASP A 117 19.01 -8.07 2.05
N ARG A 118 18.64 -6.77 2.11
CA ARG A 118 19.30 -5.78 2.97
C ARG A 118 18.63 -5.59 4.33
N ILE A 119 17.45 -6.17 4.52
CA ILE A 119 16.63 -6.01 5.72
C ILE A 119 16.36 -7.38 6.32
N GLU A 120 16.93 -7.62 7.49
CA GLU A 120 16.74 -8.87 8.22
C GLU A 120 15.48 -8.80 9.09
N PHE A 121 14.63 -9.80 9.01
CA PHE A 121 13.48 -9.92 9.90
C PHE A 121 13.80 -10.88 11.05
N SER A 122 13.55 -10.45 12.29
CA SER A 122 13.57 -11.36 13.43
C SER A 122 12.51 -12.45 13.22
N SER A 123 12.79 -13.69 13.63
CA SER A 123 11.88 -14.83 13.50
C SER A 123 10.52 -14.63 14.18
N GLU A 124 10.46 -13.71 15.14
CA GLU A 124 9.26 -13.35 15.90
C GLU A 124 8.42 -12.26 15.21
N VAL A 125 8.99 -11.55 14.24
CA VAL A 125 8.32 -10.44 13.54
C VAL A 125 7.65 -10.96 12.27
N ARG A 126 6.32 -11.01 12.31
CA ARG A 126 5.50 -11.19 11.10
C ARG A 126 4.94 -9.83 10.68
N LEU A 127 5.39 -9.36 9.53
CA LEU A 127 4.73 -8.27 8.80
C LEU A 127 3.29 -8.69 8.52
N LYS A 128 2.33 -8.00 9.13
CA LYS A 128 0.93 -8.25 8.83
C LYS A 128 0.65 -7.60 7.48
N MET A 129 0.17 -8.39 6.54
CA MET A 129 -0.47 -7.83 5.34
C MET A 129 -1.57 -6.88 5.80
N SER A 130 -1.62 -5.68 5.23
CA SER A 130 -2.60 -4.70 5.67
C SER A 130 -4.02 -5.20 5.44
N LEU A 131 -5.01 -4.74 6.20
CA LEU A 131 -6.42 -5.10 5.94
C LEU A 131 -6.83 -4.75 4.51
N THR A 132 -6.28 -3.66 3.96
CA THR A 132 -6.41 -3.25 2.57
C THR A 132 -5.85 -4.29 1.61
N ASP A 133 -4.63 -4.79 1.84
CA ASP A 133 -4.02 -5.80 0.98
C ASP A 133 -4.77 -7.14 1.05
N LYS A 134 -5.21 -7.54 2.26
CA LYS A 134 -6.04 -8.74 2.45
C LYS A 134 -7.35 -8.62 1.70
N PHE A 135 -7.94 -7.43 1.71
CA PHE A 135 -9.14 -7.16 0.93
C PHE A 135 -8.87 -7.23 -0.57
N ILE A 136 -7.77 -6.62 -1.06
CA ILE A 136 -7.42 -6.67 -2.49
C ILE A 136 -7.20 -8.12 -2.95
N GLU A 137 -6.53 -8.94 -2.15
CA GLU A 137 -6.33 -10.36 -2.41
C GLU A 137 -7.67 -11.12 -2.45
N ALA A 138 -8.51 -10.96 -1.43
CA ALA A 138 -9.82 -11.62 -1.38
C ALA A 138 -10.75 -11.17 -2.52
N PHE A 139 -10.70 -9.88 -2.89
CA PHE A 139 -11.44 -9.33 -4.02
C PHE A 139 -10.94 -9.92 -5.35
N LEU A 140 -9.62 -10.06 -5.51
CA LEU A 140 -9.02 -10.68 -6.69
C LEU A 140 -9.38 -12.16 -6.78
N ASP A 141 -9.32 -12.91 -5.67
CA ASP A 141 -9.67 -14.33 -5.64
C ASP A 141 -11.15 -14.55 -5.97
N GLN A 142 -12.03 -13.65 -5.54
CA GLN A 142 -13.42 -13.68 -5.98
C GLN A 142 -13.56 -13.34 -7.47
N ALA A 143 -12.87 -12.31 -7.96
CA ALA A 143 -12.90 -11.92 -9.38
C ALA A 143 -12.36 -13.02 -10.32
N LYS A 144 -11.38 -13.83 -9.86
CA LYS A 144 -10.86 -14.99 -10.60
C LYS A 144 -11.90 -16.10 -10.79
N LYS A 145 -12.85 -16.24 -9.85
CA LYS A 145 -13.95 -17.22 -9.93
C LYS A 145 -15.07 -16.76 -10.87
N ASN A 146 -15.13 -15.45 -11.16
CA ASN A 146 -16.14 -14.91 -12.06
C ASN A 146 -15.81 -15.26 -13.53
N PRO A 147 -16.84 -15.31 -14.41
CA PRO A 147 -16.63 -15.51 -15.84
C PRO A 147 -15.70 -14.45 -16.45
N ARG A 148 -14.79 -14.87 -17.33
CA ARG A 148 -13.88 -13.98 -18.05
C ARG A 148 -14.59 -13.24 -19.18
N TYR A 149 -14.15 -12.02 -19.45
CA TYR A 149 -14.66 -11.20 -20.54
C TYR A 149 -13.70 -11.22 -21.73
N HIS A 150 -14.21 -11.64 -22.90
CA HIS A 150 -13.39 -11.99 -24.08
C HIS A 150 -13.44 -10.95 -25.21
N SER A 151 -14.29 -9.91 -25.12
CA SER A 151 -14.52 -8.99 -26.25
C SER A 151 -13.48 -7.87 -26.39
N TYR A 152 -12.35 -7.94 -25.68
CA TYR A 152 -11.26 -6.95 -25.77
C TYR A 152 -9.95 -7.66 -26.12
N VAL A 153 -9.18 -7.04 -27.01
CA VAL A 153 -7.83 -7.46 -27.36
C VAL A 153 -6.83 -6.59 -26.59
N LYS A 154 -5.65 -7.14 -26.29
CA LYS A 154 -4.66 -6.52 -25.41
C LYS A 154 -4.11 -5.21 -25.97
N GLU A 155 -3.93 -5.14 -27.29
CA GLU A 155 -3.33 -4.00 -28.00
C GLU A 155 -4.21 -2.74 -27.96
N ASP A 156 -5.51 -2.89 -27.75
CA ASP A 156 -6.47 -1.79 -27.69
C ASP A 156 -6.60 -1.17 -26.29
N LEU A 157 -5.85 -1.69 -25.31
CA LEU A 157 -6.01 -1.32 -23.91
C LEU A 157 -4.98 -0.29 -23.46
N GLU A 158 -5.47 0.72 -22.77
CA GLU A 158 -4.64 1.75 -22.17
C GLU A 158 -4.16 1.34 -20.76
N PRO A 159 -3.04 1.92 -20.28
CA PRO A 159 -2.63 1.81 -18.89
C PRO A 159 -3.76 2.21 -17.94
N CYS A 160 -3.82 1.52 -16.80
CA CYS A 160 -4.80 1.75 -15.76
C CYS A 160 -4.79 3.22 -15.31
N LEU A 161 -5.96 3.88 -15.31
CA LEU A 161 -6.12 5.27 -14.87
C LEU A 161 -5.73 5.51 -13.39
N GLY A 162 -5.69 4.46 -12.58
CA GLY A 162 -5.35 4.54 -11.16
C GLY A 162 -3.86 4.51 -10.89
N CYS A 163 -3.18 3.45 -11.31
CA CYS A 163 -1.75 3.27 -11.02
C CYS A 163 -0.83 3.66 -12.17
N SER A 164 -1.32 3.73 -13.41
CA SER A 164 -0.51 3.92 -14.64
C SER A 164 0.62 2.89 -14.88
N GLU A 165 0.77 1.90 -14.00
CA GLU A 165 1.81 0.87 -14.07
C GLU A 165 1.35 -0.41 -14.79
N LYS A 166 0.07 -0.79 -14.61
CA LYS A 166 -0.51 -2.01 -15.18
C LYS A 166 -1.47 -1.66 -16.29
N LEU A 167 -1.61 -2.53 -17.30
CA LEU A 167 -2.69 -2.43 -18.28
C LEU A 167 -4.07 -2.57 -17.61
N SER A 168 -5.05 -1.91 -18.20
CA SER A 168 -6.45 -2.09 -17.83
C SER A 168 -6.88 -3.54 -18.08
N ASN A 169 -7.36 -4.23 -17.05
CA ASN A 169 -7.58 -5.67 -17.13
C ASN A 169 -8.89 -6.15 -16.47
N VAL A 170 -9.79 -5.21 -16.18
CA VAL A 170 -11.09 -5.51 -15.58
C VAL A 170 -12.23 -4.83 -16.32
N LYS A 171 -13.31 -5.57 -16.55
CA LYS A 171 -14.58 -5.08 -17.08
C LYS A 171 -15.68 -5.32 -16.05
N LEU A 172 -16.48 -4.29 -15.78
CA LEU A 172 -17.73 -4.48 -15.04
C LEU A 172 -18.78 -5.07 -16.00
N TRP A 173 -19.22 -6.29 -15.70
CA TRP A 173 -20.19 -7.06 -16.46
C TRP A 173 -21.19 -7.72 -15.51
N ARG A 174 -22.44 -7.23 -15.53
CA ARG A 174 -23.48 -7.69 -14.60
C ARG A 174 -23.71 -9.19 -14.73
N LYS A 175 -23.32 -9.92 -13.68
CA LYS A 175 -23.41 -11.39 -13.58
C LYS A 175 -23.87 -11.87 -12.21
N CYS A 176 -24.02 -10.95 -11.25
CA CYS A 176 -24.54 -11.22 -9.92
C CYS A 176 -25.90 -11.96 -9.89
N ASP A 177 -26.79 -11.72 -10.86
CA ASP A 177 -28.10 -12.39 -10.89
C ASP A 177 -28.01 -13.89 -11.26
N VAL A 178 -26.95 -14.30 -11.94
CA VAL A 178 -26.72 -15.70 -12.35
C VAL A 178 -25.82 -16.41 -11.34
N LEU A 179 -24.88 -15.67 -10.75
CA LEU A 179 -23.93 -16.18 -9.76
C LEU A 179 -24.48 -16.20 -8.33
N GLY A 180 -25.57 -15.47 -8.05
CA GLY A 180 -26.23 -15.41 -6.75
C GLY A 180 -27.36 -16.42 -6.55
N VAL A 181 -27.51 -17.41 -7.42
CA VAL A 181 -28.61 -18.38 -7.39
C VAL A 181 -28.24 -19.59 -6.53
N ASP A 182 -28.13 -19.37 -5.22
CA ASP A 182 -28.37 -20.40 -4.21
C ASP A 182 -29.67 -20.04 -3.46
N GLY A 183 -30.80 -20.33 -4.12
CA GLY A 183 -31.99 -20.88 -3.48
C GLY A 183 -32.68 -20.17 -2.31
N ASP A 184 -32.84 -18.85 -2.29
CA ASP A 184 -33.85 -18.23 -1.41
C ASP A 184 -34.61 -17.10 -2.11
N GLU A 185 -35.92 -17.29 -2.29
CA GLU A 185 -36.84 -16.36 -2.95
C GLU A 185 -37.04 -15.05 -2.17
N ASN A 186 -36.45 -14.93 -0.97
CA ASN A 186 -36.54 -13.75 -0.10
C ASN A 186 -35.33 -12.80 -0.13
N VAL A 187 -34.28 -13.09 -0.92
CA VAL A 187 -33.12 -12.18 -1.02
C VAL A 187 -33.43 -11.03 -1.99
N PRO A 188 -33.28 -9.75 -1.57
CA PRO A 188 -33.50 -8.61 -2.46
C PRO A 188 -32.66 -8.75 -3.73
N ARG A 189 -33.32 -8.66 -4.89
CA ARG A 189 -32.65 -8.60 -6.21
C ARG A 189 -31.50 -7.60 -6.14
N SER A 190 -30.35 -7.99 -6.66
CA SER A 190 -29.15 -7.15 -6.66
C SER A 190 -29.48 -5.75 -7.20
N SER A 191 -29.06 -4.70 -6.49
CA SER A 191 -29.21 -3.30 -6.93
C SER A 191 -28.23 -2.92 -8.06
N CYS A 192 -27.58 -3.93 -8.66
CA CYS A 192 -26.52 -3.76 -9.64
C CYS A 192 -27.09 -3.40 -11.01
N MET A 193 -26.44 -2.45 -11.68
CA MET A 193 -26.87 -1.88 -12.95
C MET A 193 -25.87 -2.24 -14.06
N PRO A 194 -26.34 -2.48 -15.29
CA PRO A 194 -25.43 -2.79 -16.40
C PRO A 194 -24.47 -1.63 -16.68
N CYS A 195 -23.17 -1.96 -16.83
CA CYS A 195 -22.11 -0.99 -17.09
C CYS A 195 -21.56 -1.15 -18.52
N GLN A 196 -21.60 -0.08 -19.32
CA GLN A 196 -21.10 -0.05 -20.70
C GLN A 196 -19.73 0.63 -20.86
N CYS A 197 -19.08 0.99 -19.76
CA CYS A 197 -17.74 1.57 -19.80
C CYS A 197 -16.72 0.58 -20.36
N ARG A 198 -15.75 1.10 -21.11
CA ARG A 198 -14.55 0.35 -21.51
C ARG A 198 -13.70 -0.01 -20.28
N PRO A 199 -12.89 -1.08 -20.35
CA PRO A 199 -11.86 -1.36 -19.34
C PRO A 199 -10.86 -0.20 -19.28
N MET A 200 -10.75 0.44 -18.12
CA MET A 200 -9.83 1.57 -17.89
C MET A 200 -9.05 1.45 -16.56
N TRP A 201 -9.25 0.33 -15.88
CA TRP A 201 -8.70 0.08 -14.54
C TRP A 201 -8.09 -1.31 -14.50
N CYS A 202 -7.07 -1.48 -13.67
CA CYS A 202 -6.62 -2.80 -13.25
C CYS A 202 -7.45 -3.29 -12.05
N VAL A 203 -7.53 -4.60 -11.86
CA VAL A 203 -8.29 -5.23 -10.77
C VAL A 203 -7.88 -4.72 -9.38
N SER A 204 -6.59 -4.46 -9.13
CA SER A 204 -6.12 -3.94 -7.84
C SER A 204 -6.62 -2.52 -7.57
N CYS A 205 -6.61 -1.64 -8.58
CA CYS A 205 -7.18 -0.30 -8.45
C CYS A 205 -8.71 -0.36 -8.30
N MET A 206 -9.38 -1.26 -9.01
CA MET A 206 -10.82 -1.47 -8.85
C MET A 206 -11.17 -1.93 -7.43
N ALA A 207 -10.40 -2.86 -6.86
CA ALA A 207 -10.55 -3.31 -5.48
C ALA A 207 -10.39 -2.14 -4.48
N ARG A 208 -9.39 -1.28 -4.68
CA ARG A 208 -9.20 -0.08 -3.83
C ARG A 208 -10.38 0.90 -3.92
N ILE A 209 -10.91 1.13 -5.12
CA ILE A 209 -12.10 1.98 -5.32
C ILE A 209 -13.30 1.36 -4.61
N PHE A 210 -13.49 0.05 -4.75
CA PHE A 210 -14.57 -0.67 -4.09
C PHE A 210 -14.47 -0.58 -2.57
N LEU A 211 -13.29 -0.86 -2.02
CA LEU A 211 -13.01 -0.79 -0.59
C LEU A 211 -13.30 0.60 -0.01
N ALA A 212 -12.90 1.66 -0.71
CA ALA A 212 -13.11 3.05 -0.27
C ALA A 212 -14.60 3.44 -0.16
N LYS A 213 -15.52 2.64 -0.72
CA LYS A 213 -16.96 2.83 -0.62
C LYS A 213 -17.63 1.95 0.43
N GLN A 214 -16.89 1.05 1.07
CA GLN A 214 -17.44 0.15 2.09
C GLN A 214 -17.43 0.80 3.48
N ASP A 215 -18.30 0.28 4.35
CA ASP A 215 -18.32 0.67 5.76
C ASP A 215 -17.06 0.18 6.48
N GLN A 216 -16.17 1.11 6.80
CA GLN A 216 -14.88 0.80 7.42
C GLN A 216 -15.01 0.23 8.85
N SER A 217 -16.18 0.35 9.48
CA SER A 217 -16.44 -0.20 10.81
C SER A 217 -16.72 -1.71 10.80
N ILE A 218 -17.04 -2.30 9.64
CA ILE A 218 -17.41 -3.73 9.51
C ILE A 218 -16.59 -4.41 8.39
N PRO A 219 -15.28 -4.69 8.60
CA PRO A 219 -14.42 -5.28 7.57
C PRO A 219 -14.84 -6.65 7.06
N THR A 220 -15.54 -7.43 7.88
CA THR A 220 -16.01 -8.78 7.53
C THR A 220 -17.06 -8.78 6.42
N ARG A 221 -17.75 -7.66 6.19
CA ARG A 221 -18.82 -7.52 5.18
C ARG A 221 -18.39 -6.74 3.94
N TRP A 222 -17.13 -6.34 3.83
CA TRP A 222 -16.69 -5.50 2.71
C TRP A 222 -16.98 -6.13 1.35
N LEU A 223 -16.79 -7.44 1.17
CA LEU A 223 -17.06 -8.11 -0.12
C LEU A 223 -18.55 -8.23 -0.48
N GLU A 224 -19.44 -8.18 0.52
CA GLU A 224 -20.89 -8.28 0.33
C GLU A 224 -21.50 -6.97 -0.17
N GLY A 225 -20.75 -5.87 -0.05
CA GLY A 225 -21.23 -4.54 -0.39
C GLY A 225 -21.34 -4.28 -1.89
N THR A 226 -21.65 -3.03 -2.21
CA THR A 226 -21.73 -2.54 -3.58
C THR A 226 -20.92 -1.25 -3.74
N CYS A 227 -20.60 -0.90 -4.98
CA CYS A 227 -19.87 0.32 -5.31
C CYS A 227 -20.42 0.89 -6.62
N PRO A 228 -20.54 2.23 -6.78
CA PRO A 228 -20.78 2.82 -8.08
C PRO A 228 -19.52 2.72 -8.96
N CYS A 229 -19.69 2.44 -10.26
CA CYS A 229 -18.61 2.51 -11.23
C CYS A 229 -17.94 3.91 -11.19
N PRO A 230 -16.60 4.00 -11.13
CA PRO A 230 -15.91 5.29 -11.05
C PRO A 230 -16.15 6.20 -12.28
N THR A 231 -16.63 5.62 -13.38
CA THR A 231 -16.87 6.33 -14.65
C THR A 231 -18.34 6.68 -14.85
N CYS A 232 -19.22 5.68 -14.88
CA CYS A 232 -20.65 5.90 -15.21
C CYS A 232 -21.58 5.82 -13.99
N ARG A 233 -21.04 5.56 -12.79
CA ARG A 233 -21.77 5.40 -11.53
C ARG A 233 -22.78 4.24 -11.49
N ALA A 234 -22.82 3.37 -12.51
CA ALA A 234 -23.59 2.13 -12.44
C ALA A 234 -23.14 1.31 -11.23
N THR A 235 -24.05 1.01 -10.33
CA THR A 235 -23.80 0.19 -9.13
C THR A 235 -23.39 -1.22 -9.55
N PHE A 236 -22.37 -1.77 -8.90
CA PHE A 236 -21.90 -3.13 -9.11
C PHE A 236 -21.47 -3.77 -7.78
N CYS A 237 -21.50 -5.11 -7.72
CA CYS A 237 -20.90 -5.88 -6.64
C CYS A 237 -19.68 -6.67 -7.14
N VAL A 238 -18.97 -7.35 -6.25
CA VAL A 238 -17.77 -8.13 -6.63
C VAL A 238 -18.06 -9.21 -7.69
N MET A 239 -19.28 -9.75 -7.75
CA MET A 239 -19.69 -10.75 -8.74
C MET A 239 -19.80 -10.19 -10.17
N ASP A 240 -19.90 -8.87 -10.32
CA ASP A 240 -19.95 -8.21 -11.63
C ASP A 240 -18.56 -7.88 -12.17
N VAL A 241 -17.51 -8.19 -11.41
CA VAL A 241 -16.13 -7.89 -11.77
C VAL A 241 -15.60 -9.02 -12.64
N ALA A 242 -15.50 -8.78 -13.95
CA ALA A 242 -14.97 -9.77 -14.89
C ALA A 242 -13.53 -9.39 -15.28
N LEU A 243 -12.60 -10.30 -15.02
CA LEU A 243 -11.23 -10.19 -15.54
C LEU A 243 -11.24 -10.42 -17.06
N LEU A 244 -10.39 -9.69 -17.77
CA LEU A 244 -10.20 -9.89 -19.21
C LEU A 244 -9.49 -11.24 -19.47
N SER A 245 -9.70 -11.83 -20.63
CA SER A 245 -9.22 -13.19 -20.96
C SER A 245 -7.70 -13.35 -20.89
N PHE A 246 -6.93 -12.33 -21.26
CA PHE A 246 -5.48 -12.35 -21.23
C PHE A 246 -4.88 -11.99 -19.86
N TYR A 247 -5.71 -11.81 -18.81
CA TYR A 247 -5.23 -11.40 -17.48
C TYR A 247 -4.15 -12.34 -16.91
N ASP A 248 -4.29 -13.66 -17.13
CA ASP A 248 -3.36 -14.65 -16.57
C ASP A 248 -2.04 -14.72 -17.38
N GLU A 249 -2.04 -14.29 -18.65
CA GLU A 249 -0.83 -14.23 -19.50
C GLU A 249 0.18 -13.20 -19.00
N ASP A 250 -0.28 -12.09 -18.41
CA ASP A 250 0.57 -11.04 -17.85
C ASP A 250 1.04 -11.32 -16.41
N ASN A 251 0.41 -12.26 -15.71
CA ASN A 251 0.72 -12.56 -14.30
C ASN A 251 1.49 -13.87 -14.10
N GLY A 252 1.93 -14.52 -15.17
CA GLY A 252 2.87 -15.65 -15.11
C GLY A 252 2.41 -16.79 -14.21
N VAL A 253 1.48 -17.60 -14.72
CA VAL A 253 1.47 -19.04 -14.40
C VAL A 253 2.20 -19.76 -15.53
#